data_AF-V5SAP7-F1
#
_entry.id   AF-V5SAP7-F1
#
_cell.length_a   1.000
_cell.length_b   1.000
_cell.length_c   1.000
_cell.angle_alpha   90.00
_cell.angle_beta   90.00
_cell.angle_gamma   90.00
#
_symmetry.space_group_name_H-M   'P 1'
#
loop_
_entity.id
_entity.type
_entity.pdbx_description
1 polymer ?
#
loop_
_entity_poly.entity_id
_entity_poly.type
_entity_poly.pdbx_seq_one_letter_code
_entity_poly.pdbx_strand_id
1 'polypeptide(L)' 'MRSDPMVPEHVNPIEWHQAVGIARQSCARFFRDGGTARDAMRAFGAETGTADTKNAADWGKAVEAIALVLCAKPEKRAA' A
#
# COMPACT_ATOMS: atom_id res chain seq x y z
N MET A 1 -6.16 -17.31 -18.87
CA MET A 1 -6.94 -17.02 -17.66
C MET A 1 -5.99 -16.35 -16.68
N ARG A 2 -6.00 -15.02 -16.59
CA ARG A 2 -5.10 -14.27 -15.70
C ARG A 2 -5.77 -14.24 -14.33
N SER A 3 -5.13 -14.87 -13.34
CA SER A 3 -5.55 -14.79 -11.94
C SER A 3 -5.50 -13.33 -11.50
N ASP A 4 -6.67 -12.77 -11.18
CA ASP A 4 -6.82 -11.39 -10.73
C ASP A 4 -6.21 -11.27 -9.32
N PRO A 5 -5.24 -10.38 -9.09
CA PRO A 5 -4.54 -10.31 -7.82
C PRO A 5 -5.46 -9.71 -6.75
N MET A 6 -5.97 -10.57 -5.86
CA MET A 6 -6.44 -10.27 -4.49
C MET A 6 -7.09 -8.88 -4.34
N VAL A 7 -8.25 -8.68 -4.96
CA VAL A 7 -9.10 -7.55 -4.56
C VAL A 7 -9.71 -7.92 -3.21
N PRO A 8 -9.58 -7.09 -2.15
CA PRO A 8 -10.25 -7.34 -0.88
C PRO A 8 -11.77 -7.39 -1.08
N GLU A 9 -12.47 -8.36 -0.48
CA GLU A 9 -13.92 -8.60 -0.70
C GLU A 9 -14.83 -7.37 -0.48
N HIS A 10 -14.36 -6.37 0.26
CA HIS A 10 -15.11 -5.15 0.59
C HIS A 10 -14.59 -3.88 -0.08
N VAL A 11 -13.62 -3.99 -1.00
CA VAL A 11 -13.04 -2.85 -1.71
C VAL A 11 -13.42 -2.90 -3.19
N ASN A 12 -13.82 -1.76 -3.75
CA ASN A 12 -14.12 -1.67 -5.18
C ASN A 12 -12.84 -2.01 -5.98
N PRO A 13 -12.87 -2.96 -6.94
CA PRO A 13 -11.69 -3.34 -7.73
C PRO A 13 -10.99 -2.16 -8.41
N ILE A 14 -11.76 -1.17 -8.88
CA ILE A 14 -11.21 0.03 -9.52
C ILE A 14 -10.45 0.89 -8.51
N GLU A 15 -11.03 1.09 -7.33
CA GLU A 15 -10.44 1.84 -6.23
C GLU A 15 -9.16 1.15 -5.73
N TRP A 16 -9.18 -0.18 -5.64
CA TRP A 16 -8.01 -0.99 -5.30
C TRP A 16 -6.87 -0.80 -6.31
N HIS A 17 -7.14 -0.93 -7.61
CA HIS A 17 -6.11 -0.72 -8.64
C HIS A 17 -5.54 0.70 -8.62
N GLN A 18 -6.38 1.72 -8.38
CA GLN A 18 -5.93 3.10 -8.22
C GLN A 18 -5.05 3.26 -6.98
N ALA A 19 -5.49 2.73 -5.83
CA ALA A 19 -4.76 2.76 -4.57
C ALA A 19 -3.41 2.05 -4.67
N VAL A 20 -3.35 0.88 -5.32
CA VAL A 20 -2.09 0.16 -5.61
C VAL A 20 -1.17 0.99 -6.49
N GLY A 21 -1.71 1.67 -7.51
CA GLY A 21 -0.92 2.58 -8.37
C GLY A 21 -0.28 3.71 -7.57
N ILE A 22 -1.06 4.38 -6.71
CA ILE A 22 -0.60 5.46 -5.84
C ILE A 22 0.44 4.95 -4.83
N ALA A 23 0.17 3.80 -4.21
CA ALA A 23 1.08 3.15 -3.26
C ALA A 23 2.41 2.79 -3.91
N ARG A 24 2.41 2.23 -5.13
CA ARG A 24 3.63 1.92 -5.89
C ARG A 24 4.46 3.16 -6.20
N GLN A 25 3.83 4.22 -6.69
CA GLN A 25 4.52 5.48 -6.98
C GLN A 25 5.15 6.08 -5.71
N SER A 26 4.43 6.00 -4.60
CA SER A 26 4.92 6.48 -3.30
C SER A 26 6.10 5.66 -2.80
N CYS A 27 6.00 4.34 -2.76
CA CYS A 27 7.10 3.44 -2.40
C CYS A 27 8.34 3.67 -3.29
N ALA A 28 8.14 3.88 -4.59
CA ALA A 28 9.24 4.19 -5.50
C ALA A 28 9.93 5.54 -5.20
N ARG A 29 9.22 6.52 -4.62
CA ARG A 29 9.83 7.78 -4.14
C ARG A 29 10.69 7.51 -2.92
N PHE A 30 10.14 6.85 -1.90
CA PHE A 30 10.89 6.47 -0.69
C PHE A 30 12.16 5.69 -1.03
N PHE A 31 12.10 4.71 -1.94
CA PHE A 31 13.28 3.97 -2.39
C PHE A 31 14.34 4.87 -3.04
N ARG A 32 13.93 5.81 -3.91
CA ARG A 32 14.85 6.76 -4.57
C ARG A 32 15.47 7.74 -3.58
N ASP A 33 14.74 8.13 -2.55
CA ASP A 33 15.20 9.01 -1.49
C ASP A 33 16.13 8.29 -0.48
N GLY A 34 16.39 6.99 -0.67
CA GLY A 34 17.23 6.17 0.22
C GLY A 34 16.51 5.64 1.47
N GLY A 35 15.18 5.75 1.52
CA GLY A 35 14.34 5.22 2.59
C GLY A 35 14.03 3.73 2.45
N THR A 36 13.42 3.16 3.48
CA THR A 36 13.03 1.74 3.53
C THR A 36 11.54 1.53 3.33
N ALA A 37 11.14 0.28 3.04
CA ALA A 37 9.73 -0.08 2.96
C ALA A 37 8.99 0.21 4.27
N ARG A 38 9.70 0.09 5.41
CA ARG A 38 9.19 0.42 6.73
C ARG A 38 8.93 1.92 6.89
N ASP A 39 9.81 2.79 6.39
CA ASP A 39 9.62 4.24 6.43
C ASP A 39 8.39 4.65 5.62
N ALA A 40 8.21 4.05 4.45
CA ALA A 40 7.02 4.25 3.64
C ALA A 40 5.76 3.82 4.40
N MET A 41 5.69 2.59 4.93
CA MET A 41 4.53 2.13 5.69
C MET A 41 4.22 3.03 6.89
N ARG A 42 5.24 3.48 7.62
CA ARG A 42 5.10 4.40 8.75
C ARG A 42 4.52 5.75 8.32
N ALA A 43 4.96 6.30 7.19
CA ALA A 43 4.44 7.57 6.66
C ALA A 43 2.94 7.52 6.31
N PHE A 44 2.45 6.36 5.87
CA PHE A 44 1.02 6.18 5.55
C PHE A 44 0.17 5.70 6.75
N GLY A 45 0.80 5.30 7.86
CA GLY A 45 0.13 4.67 9.00
C GLY A 45 -0.26 3.21 8.74
N ALA A 46 0.44 2.54 7.83
CA ALA A 46 0.23 1.14 7.44
C ALA A 46 1.10 0.17 8.27
N GLU A 47 1.44 0.53 9.51
CA GLU A 47 2.22 -0.32 10.41
C GLU A 47 1.35 -1.52 10.86
N THR A 48 1.32 -2.59 10.07
CA THR A 48 0.63 -3.82 10.45
C THR A 48 1.47 -4.51 11.53
N GLY A 49 0.86 -4.84 12.67
CA GLY A 49 1.51 -5.52 13.80
C GLY A 49 2.00 -6.96 13.51
N THR A 50 2.20 -7.33 12.26
CA THR A 50 2.67 -8.64 11.84
C THR A 50 4.19 -8.69 11.92
N ALA A 51 4.66 -9.32 12.99
CA ALA A 51 6.03 -9.58 13.41
C ALA A 51 6.87 -10.46 12.44
N ASP A 52 6.69 -10.33 11.13
CA ASP A 52 7.54 -10.96 10.11
C ASP A 52 8.34 -9.91 9.31
N THR A 53 8.68 -8.79 9.96
CA THR A 53 9.52 -7.71 9.42
C THR A 53 11.01 -8.07 9.40
N LYS A 54 11.37 -9.36 9.31
CA LYS A 54 12.78 -9.76 9.11
C LYS A 54 13.31 -9.34 7.74
N ASN A 55 12.42 -9.11 6.77
CA ASN A 55 12.75 -8.41 5.53
C ASN A 55 12.17 -7.00 5.53
N ALA A 56 12.96 -6.03 6.01
CA ALA A 56 12.71 -4.59 5.81
C ALA A 56 12.72 -4.17 4.31
N ALA A 57 12.86 -5.14 3.39
CA ALA A 57 12.94 -4.97 1.95
C ALA A 57 11.67 -5.41 1.18
N ASP A 58 10.61 -5.89 1.87
CA ASP A 58 9.40 -6.38 1.20
C ASP A 58 8.50 -5.22 0.71
N TRP A 59 8.96 -4.51 -0.32
CA TRP A 59 8.22 -3.42 -0.96
C TRP A 59 6.85 -3.86 -1.51
N GLY A 60 6.68 -5.12 -1.88
CA GLY A 60 5.39 -5.68 -2.30
C GLY A 60 4.35 -5.60 -1.17
N LYS A 61 4.70 -6.09 0.03
CA LYS A 61 3.84 -6.01 1.22
C LYS A 61 3.56 -4.57 1.63
N ALA A 62 4.56 -3.69 1.52
CA ALA A 62 4.37 -2.27 1.82
C ALA A 62 3.35 -1.61 0.88
N VAL A 63 3.42 -1.92 -0.42
CA VAL A 63 2.44 -1.42 -1.41
C VAL A 63 1.03 -1.90 -1.08
N GLU A 64 0.86 -3.18 -0.76
CA GLU A 64 -0.46 -3.75 -0.41
C GLU A 64 -1.01 -3.13 0.88
N ALA A 65 -0.18 -3.01 1.93
CA ALA A 65 -0.59 -2.41 3.20
C ALA A 65 -0.98 -0.93 3.03
N ILE A 66 -0.22 -0.16 2.24
CA ILE A 66 -0.53 1.24 1.95
C ILE A 66 -1.81 1.34 1.11
N ALA A 67 -1.98 0.48 0.10
CA ALA A 67 -3.20 0.45 -0.71
C ALA A 67 -4.44 0.17 0.14
N LEU A 68 -4.35 -0.76 1.10
CA LEU A 68 -5.43 -1.02 2.06
C LEU A 68 -5.77 0.21 2.89
N VAL A 69 -4.76 0.94 3.38
CA VAL A 69 -4.99 2.19 4.13
C VAL A 69 -5.61 3.28 3.26
N LEU A 70 -5.22 3.37 1.98
CA LEU A 70 -5.79 4.32 1.03
C LEU A 70 -7.27 4.00 0.72
N CYS A 71 -7.64 2.73 0.59
CA CYS A 71 -9.04 2.31 0.42
C CYS A 71 -9.85 2.40 1.72
N ALA A 72 -9.24 2.13 2.88
CA ALA A 72 -9.90 2.20 4.18
C ALA A 72 -10.14 3.65 4.65
N LYS A 73 -9.37 4.61 4.13
CA LYS A 73 -9.64 6.03 4.30
C LYS A 73 -10.61 6.43 3.19
N PRO A 74 -11.92 6.60 3.46
CA PRO A 74 -12.78 7.23 2.48
C PRO A 74 -12.15 8.58 2.19
N GLU A 75 -11.70 8.79 0.95
CA GLU A 75 -11.39 10.12 0.48
C GLU A 75 -12.63 10.96 0.80
N LYS A 76 -12.53 11.82 1.81
CA LYS A 76 -13.51 12.89 1.98
C LYS A 76 -13.43 13.62 0.65
N ARG A 77 -14.38 13.34 -0.25
CA ARG A 77 -14.62 14.15 -1.44
C ARG A 77 -14.60 15.59 -0.95
N ALA A 78 -13.56 16.32 -1.34
CA ALA A 78 -13.57 17.77 -1.17
C ALA A 78 -14.81 18.25 -1.94
N ALA A 79 -15.70 18.88 -1.19
CA ALA A 79 -16.98 19.41 -1.64
C ALA A 79 -16.80 20.52 -2.69
#